data_AF-A0A7T0C1F1-F1
#
_entry.id   AF-A0A7T0C1F1-F1
#
_cell.length_a   1.000
_cell.length_b   1.000
_cell.length_c   1.000
_cell.angle_alpha   90.00
_cell.angle_beta   90.00
_cell.angle_gamma   90.00
#
_symmetry.space_group_name_H-M   'P 1'
#
loop_
_entity.id
_entity.type
_entity.pdbx_description
1 polymer ?
#
loop_
_entity_poly.entity_id
_entity_poly.type
_entity_poly.pdbx_seq_one_letter_code
_entity_poly.pdbx_strand_id
1 'polypeptide(L)'
;MKPDNLRRKFYKNFCKLDCAVVMWQPHQFGAVTNFGIPYTKVDIHSKHFDRFHELKDYLLDLFPDSHEIDLNDFNISRIELHSDIESLPLDIVLARLWVIGYRRESVSFYKGKTIYIGTDPKIRIFNKNSQLLRKLGKTGKLTENELQLMNGKPITRFSIEIGQLKMNLNQLVNDPKQLASYFDRFKFYNFEDDESINRVGGFQILMSKIRREHRKSFDQFKDRELERLIQRNFKSSIRAWFKKEAIEKPISIKAKLIQEAKRFNRILSTGMIE
;
A
#
# COMPACT_ATOMS: atom_id res chain seq x y z
N MET A 1 -16.60 -3.00 12.37
CA MET A 1 -16.48 -1.60 11.90
C MET A 1 -15.19 -1.42 11.11
N LYS A 2 -15.15 -0.60 10.05
CA LYS A 2 -13.93 -0.36 9.26
C LYS A 2 -12.99 0.63 10.00
N PRO A 3 -11.67 0.40 10.03
CA PRO A 3 -10.71 1.29 10.70
C PRO A 3 -10.75 2.76 10.24
N ASP A 4 -11.08 3.01 8.97
CA ASP A 4 -11.10 4.37 8.41
C ASP A 4 -12.21 5.27 9.00
N ASN A 5 -13.32 4.68 9.47
CA ASN A 5 -14.40 5.45 10.12
C ASN A 5 -14.06 5.87 11.56
N LEU A 6 -13.03 5.27 12.19
CA LEU A 6 -12.57 5.68 13.52
C LEU A 6 -11.64 6.89 13.46
N ARG A 7 -10.88 7.05 12.37
CA ARG A 7 -9.85 8.10 12.25
C ARG A 7 -10.44 9.50 12.07
N ARG A 8 -11.56 9.62 11.35
CA ARG A 8 -12.37 10.85 11.26
C ARG A 8 -13.00 11.29 12.58
N LYS A 9 -12.95 10.45 13.62
CA LYS A 9 -13.47 10.79 14.96
C LYS A 9 -12.45 11.51 15.84
N PHE A 10 -11.17 11.60 15.44
CA PHE A 10 -10.18 12.31 16.28
C PHE A 10 -10.16 13.80 16.03
N TYR A 11 -10.30 14.25 14.78
CA TYR A 11 -10.14 15.65 14.40
C TYR A 11 -11.51 16.28 14.09
N LYS A 12 -11.73 17.52 14.53
CA LYS A 12 -12.92 18.30 14.17
C LYS A 12 -12.75 18.91 12.77
N ASN A 13 -11.53 19.34 12.44
CA ASN A 13 -11.23 19.95 11.15
C ASN A 13 -10.59 18.93 10.21
N PHE A 14 -11.05 18.92 8.96
CA PHE A 14 -10.41 18.18 7.89
C PHE A 14 -10.67 18.82 6.54
N CYS A 15 -9.72 18.67 5.63
CA CYS A 15 -9.81 19.10 4.25
C CYS A 15 -9.51 17.91 3.34
N LYS A 16 -10.42 17.63 2.41
CA LYS A 16 -10.23 16.59 1.39
C LYS A 16 -9.73 17.23 0.10
N LEU A 17 -8.48 16.91 -0.24
CA LEU A 17 -7.85 17.21 -1.52
C LEU A 17 -7.94 15.97 -2.43
N ASP A 18 -7.57 16.09 -3.69
CA ASP A 18 -7.51 14.96 -4.62
C ASP A 18 -6.38 14.00 -4.23
N CYS A 19 -5.24 14.54 -3.81
CA CYS A 19 -4.04 13.75 -3.51
C CYS A 19 -3.84 13.47 -2.02
N ALA A 20 -4.53 14.19 -1.12
CA ALA A 20 -4.38 14.05 0.32
C ALA A 20 -5.66 14.36 1.11
N VAL A 21 -5.69 13.93 2.37
CA VAL A 21 -6.63 14.40 3.37
C VAL A 21 -5.84 14.96 4.54
N VAL A 22 -6.01 16.24 4.82
CA VAL A 22 -5.37 16.92 5.95
C VAL A 22 -6.39 17.01 7.07
N MET A 23 -5.99 16.64 8.28
CA MET A 23 -6.82 16.66 9.50
C MET A 23 -6.04 17.40 10.59
N TRP A 24 -6.67 18.33 11.29
CA TRP A 24 -5.98 19.12 12.31
C TRP A 24 -6.90 19.48 13.49
N GLN A 25 -6.28 19.98 14.54
CA GLN A 25 -6.95 20.43 15.75
C GLN A 25 -8.06 21.46 15.48
N PRO A 26 -9.06 21.59 16.37
CA PRO A 26 -9.23 20.86 17.63
C PRO A 26 -9.64 19.39 17.44
N HIS A 27 -9.33 18.56 18.44
CA HIS A 27 -9.78 17.17 18.46
C HIS A 27 -11.22 17.03 18.99
N GLN A 28 -11.87 15.89 18.75
CA GLN A 28 -13.27 15.66 19.18
C GLN A 28 -13.38 15.23 20.65
N PHE A 29 -12.28 14.93 21.33
CA PHE A 29 -12.27 14.45 22.71
C PHE A 29 -11.89 15.55 23.71
N GLY A 30 -12.07 15.28 25.00
CA GLY A 30 -11.64 16.17 26.09
C GLY A 30 -10.12 16.23 26.24
N ALA A 31 -9.61 17.21 27.00
CA ALA A 31 -8.18 17.53 27.10
C ALA A 31 -7.28 16.33 27.44
N VAL A 32 -7.73 15.43 28.33
CA VAL A 32 -6.96 14.25 28.76
C VAL A 32 -6.73 13.26 27.61
N THR A 33 -7.75 13.01 26.78
CA THR A 33 -7.64 12.08 25.63
C THR A 33 -6.82 12.67 24.48
N ASN A 34 -6.77 14.01 24.38
CA ASN A 34 -6.05 14.70 23.30
C ASN A 34 -4.52 14.71 23.50
N PHE A 35 -4.03 14.48 24.72
CA PHE A 35 -2.60 14.60 25.08
C PHE A 35 -1.65 13.70 24.28
N GLY A 36 -2.17 12.66 23.60
CA GLY A 36 -1.38 11.77 22.73
C GLY A 36 -1.72 11.84 21.24
N ILE A 37 -2.58 12.78 20.82
CA ILE A 37 -3.03 12.88 19.42
C ILE A 37 -2.21 13.95 18.69
N PRO A 38 -1.59 13.64 17.54
CA PRO A 38 -0.85 14.62 16.76
C PRO A 38 -1.68 15.87 16.45
N TYR A 39 -1.04 17.04 16.42
CA TYR A 39 -1.70 18.30 16.09
C TYR A 39 -2.31 18.25 14.68
N THR A 40 -1.51 17.80 13.71
CA THR A 40 -1.92 17.60 12.33
C THR A 40 -1.63 16.18 11.91
N LYS A 41 -2.52 15.64 11.07
CA LYS A 41 -2.34 14.37 10.38
C LYS A 41 -2.61 14.56 8.90
N VAL A 42 -1.71 14.04 8.08
CA VAL A 42 -1.85 14.05 6.62
C VAL A 42 -1.93 12.60 6.13
N ASP A 43 -3.05 12.24 5.53
CA ASP A 43 -3.21 10.99 4.79
C ASP A 43 -2.96 11.26 3.30
N ILE A 44 -1.79 10.88 2.78
CA ILE A 44 -1.42 11.07 1.36
C ILE A 44 -1.63 9.79 0.55
N HIS A 45 -2.11 9.95 -0.68
CA HIS A 45 -2.22 8.88 -1.66
C HIS A 45 -1.04 8.90 -2.65
N SER A 46 0.01 8.13 -2.36
CA SER A 46 1.26 8.10 -3.16
C SER A 46 1.08 7.76 -4.64
N LYS A 47 -0.02 7.12 -5.03
CA LYS A 47 -0.36 6.79 -6.42
C LYS A 47 -0.52 7.99 -7.37
N HIS A 48 -0.59 9.21 -6.83
CA HIS A 48 -0.67 10.45 -7.60
C HIS A 48 0.71 11.05 -7.91
N PHE A 49 1.79 10.41 -7.44
CA PHE A 49 3.15 10.89 -7.57
C PHE A 49 4.02 9.79 -8.19
N ASP A 50 4.71 10.12 -9.27
CA ASP A 50 5.56 9.16 -9.98
C ASP A 50 6.88 8.96 -9.23
N ARG A 51 7.29 9.96 -8.45
CA ARG A 51 8.51 9.96 -7.64
C ARG A 51 8.26 10.50 -6.23
N PHE A 52 9.14 10.11 -5.30
CA PHE A 52 9.09 10.60 -3.92
C PHE A 52 9.26 12.12 -3.82
N HIS A 53 10.11 12.72 -4.65
CA HIS A 53 10.41 14.15 -4.56
C HIS A 53 9.17 15.01 -4.86
N GLU A 54 8.30 14.59 -5.78
CA GLU A 54 7.03 15.29 -6.06
C GLU A 54 6.09 15.24 -4.85
N LEU A 55 6.03 14.09 -4.17
CA LEU A 55 5.25 13.94 -2.94
C LEU A 55 5.82 14.80 -1.83
N LYS A 56 7.16 14.83 -1.69
CA LYS A 56 7.86 15.69 -0.73
C LYS A 56 7.51 17.16 -0.97
N ASP A 57 7.69 17.64 -2.20
CA ASP A 57 7.46 19.04 -2.53
C ASP A 57 6.00 19.41 -2.27
N TYR A 58 5.06 18.56 -2.69
CA TYR A 58 3.64 18.76 -2.38
C TYR A 58 3.36 18.82 -0.87
N LEU A 59 3.96 17.92 -0.08
CA LEU A 59 3.75 17.89 1.35
C LEU A 59 4.27 19.16 2.04
N LEU A 60 5.43 19.68 1.60
CA LEU A 60 5.97 20.94 2.11
C LEU A 60 5.14 22.15 1.65
N ASP A 61 4.64 22.13 0.41
CA ASP A 61 3.77 23.19 -0.13
C ASP A 61 2.41 23.29 0.60
N LEU A 62 1.96 22.22 1.28
CA LEU A 62 0.79 22.28 2.17
C LEU A 62 1.01 23.16 3.40
N PHE A 63 2.27 23.46 3.75
CA PHE A 63 2.64 24.27 4.91
C PHE A 63 3.71 25.32 4.54
N PRO A 64 3.40 26.27 3.63
CA PRO A 64 4.40 27.16 3.05
C PRO A 64 4.85 28.27 4.00
N ASP A 65 3.99 28.68 4.94
CA ASP A 65 4.26 29.77 5.88
C ASP A 65 5.10 29.29 7.09
N SER A 66 5.30 27.98 7.24
CA SER A 66 6.18 27.41 8.24
C SER A 66 7.56 27.20 7.64
N HIS A 67 8.41 28.23 7.69
CA HIS A 67 9.82 28.14 7.33
C HIS A 67 10.64 27.11 8.13
N GLU A 68 10.02 26.47 9.13
CA GLU A 68 10.63 25.51 10.05
C GLU A 68 10.25 24.05 9.78
N ILE A 69 9.23 23.75 8.96
CA ILE A 69 8.81 22.36 8.74
C ILE A 69 9.74 21.67 7.75
N ASP A 70 10.38 20.59 8.19
CA ASP A 70 11.21 19.71 7.37
C ASP A 70 10.72 18.25 7.39
N LEU A 71 11.48 17.35 6.76
CA LEU A 71 11.10 15.93 6.68
C LEU A 71 11.20 15.17 8.02
N ASN A 72 11.90 15.71 9.01
CA ASN A 72 12.01 15.13 10.35
C ASN A 72 10.73 15.32 11.16
N ASP A 73 9.95 16.36 10.87
CA ASP A 73 8.70 16.67 11.56
C ASP A 73 7.56 15.72 11.18
N PHE A 74 7.68 15.03 10.05
CA PHE A 74 6.68 14.09 9.56
C PHE A 74 6.94 12.66 10.04
N ASN A 75 6.35 12.32 11.19
CA ASN A 75 6.34 10.95 11.70
C ASN A 75 5.37 10.05 10.92
N ILE A 76 5.83 8.87 10.50
CA ILE A 76 5.04 7.95 9.66
C ILE A 76 4.13 7.07 10.52
N SER A 77 2.91 7.56 10.76
CA SER A 77 1.90 6.79 11.51
C SER A 77 1.32 5.60 10.75
N ARG A 78 1.45 5.55 9.42
CA ARG A 78 1.06 4.38 8.60
C ARG A 78 1.74 4.45 7.25
N ILE A 79 2.22 3.31 6.78
CA ILE A 79 2.61 3.14 5.38
C ILE A 79 1.92 1.90 4.80
N GLU A 80 1.64 1.93 3.50
CA GLU A 80 1.16 0.76 2.77
C GLU A 80 2.07 0.50 1.58
N LEU A 81 2.58 -0.72 1.52
CA LEU A 81 3.52 -1.19 0.52
C LEU A 81 2.81 -2.13 -0.44
N HIS A 82 3.17 -2.08 -1.72
CA HIS A 82 2.55 -2.87 -2.77
C HIS A 82 3.60 -3.56 -3.64
N SER A 83 3.37 -4.83 -3.94
CA SER A 83 4.07 -5.56 -5.00
C SER A 83 3.04 -6.22 -5.89
N ASP A 84 3.11 -5.94 -7.19
CA ASP A 84 2.20 -6.47 -8.20
C ASP A 84 2.89 -7.57 -9.01
N ILE A 85 2.14 -8.64 -9.30
CA ILE A 85 2.59 -9.74 -10.16
C ILE A 85 1.50 -10.03 -11.18
N GLU A 86 1.87 -9.99 -12.45
CA GLU A 86 0.99 -10.34 -13.57
C GLU A 86 0.75 -11.84 -13.64
N SER A 87 -0.47 -12.21 -14.02
CA SER A 87 -0.87 -13.58 -14.34
C SER A 87 -0.62 -14.61 -13.22
N LEU A 88 -0.59 -14.18 -11.96
CA LEU A 88 -0.51 -15.06 -10.79
C LEU A 88 -1.89 -15.32 -10.18
N PRO A 89 -2.51 -16.50 -10.38
CA PRO A 89 -3.73 -16.90 -9.69
C PRO A 89 -3.63 -16.87 -8.15
N LEU A 90 -4.69 -16.41 -7.48
CA LEU A 90 -4.78 -16.45 -6.01
C LEU A 90 -4.77 -17.87 -5.44
N ASP A 91 -5.28 -18.86 -6.18
CA ASP A 91 -5.27 -20.26 -5.74
C ASP A 91 -3.83 -20.79 -5.57
N ILE A 92 -2.91 -20.35 -6.43
CA ILE A 92 -1.49 -20.72 -6.35
C ILE A 92 -0.85 -20.07 -5.13
N VAL A 93 -1.17 -18.78 -4.89
CA VAL A 93 -0.72 -18.09 -3.67
C VAL A 93 -1.23 -18.82 -2.44
N LEU A 94 -2.51 -19.16 -2.38
CA LEU A 94 -3.10 -19.85 -1.24
C LEU A 94 -2.47 -21.23 -1.00
N ALA A 95 -2.19 -21.97 -2.07
CA ALA A 95 -1.57 -23.28 -1.98
C ALA A 95 -0.16 -23.21 -1.40
N ARG A 96 0.68 -22.27 -1.87
CA ARG A 96 2.12 -22.28 -1.59
C ARG A 96 2.56 -21.29 -0.50
N LEU A 97 1.81 -20.23 -0.25
CA LEU A 97 2.26 -19.13 0.60
C LEU A 97 2.39 -19.55 2.07
N TRP A 98 3.52 -19.16 2.64
CA TRP A 98 3.78 -19.15 4.06
C TRP A 98 4.37 -17.81 4.46
N VAL A 99 3.84 -17.21 5.52
CA VAL A 99 4.33 -15.92 6.00
C VAL A 99 5.02 -16.11 7.34
N ILE A 100 6.31 -15.79 7.39
CA ILE A 100 7.11 -15.88 8.61
C ILE A 100 6.48 -15.03 9.71
N GLY A 101 6.37 -15.61 10.90
CA GLY A 101 5.78 -14.97 12.08
C GLY A 101 4.27 -15.10 12.21
N TYR A 102 3.59 -15.75 11.24
CA TYR A 102 2.16 -16.01 11.29
C TYR A 102 1.85 -17.50 11.25
N ARG A 103 0.92 -17.94 12.11
CA ARG A 103 0.35 -19.30 12.06
C ARG A 103 -0.54 -19.43 10.83
N ARG A 104 -0.59 -20.60 10.19
CA ARG A 104 -1.47 -20.85 9.02
C ARG A 104 -2.95 -20.55 9.33
N GLU A 105 -3.39 -20.82 10.54
CA GLU A 105 -4.75 -20.55 11.03
C GLU A 105 -5.11 -19.06 11.10
N SER A 106 -4.11 -18.17 11.13
CA SER A 106 -4.33 -16.71 11.14
C SER A 106 -4.64 -16.14 9.76
N VAL A 107 -4.58 -16.98 8.72
CA VAL A 107 -4.93 -16.61 7.35
C VAL A 107 -6.45 -16.68 7.20
N SER A 108 -7.07 -15.55 6.91
CA SER A 108 -8.51 -15.48 6.65
C SER A 108 -8.79 -15.16 5.18
N PHE A 109 -9.83 -15.78 4.64
CA PHE A 109 -10.20 -15.63 3.23
C PHE A 109 -11.56 -14.95 3.10
N TYR A 110 -11.57 -13.78 2.47
CA TYR A 110 -12.80 -13.01 2.31
C TYR A 110 -13.42 -13.25 0.94
N LYS A 111 -14.58 -13.91 0.93
CA LYS A 111 -15.43 -14.13 -0.25
C LYS A 111 -14.69 -14.70 -1.46
N GLY A 112 -13.68 -15.54 -1.25
CA GLY A 112 -12.97 -16.14 -2.39
C GLY A 112 -11.93 -15.23 -3.08
N LYS A 113 -11.77 -13.97 -2.67
CA LYS A 113 -11.08 -12.95 -3.50
C LYS A 113 -9.96 -12.19 -2.82
N THR A 114 -9.78 -12.37 -1.52
CA THR A 114 -8.75 -11.65 -0.77
C THR A 114 -8.28 -12.51 0.39
N ILE A 115 -6.97 -12.73 0.46
CA ILE A 115 -6.26 -13.32 1.58
C ILE A 115 -5.91 -12.20 2.54
N TYR A 116 -6.23 -12.35 3.82
CA TYR A 116 -5.84 -11.47 4.91
C TYR A 116 -4.96 -12.24 5.90
N ILE A 117 -3.85 -11.63 6.30
CA ILE A 117 -2.90 -12.24 7.24
C ILE A 117 -2.44 -11.17 8.22
N GLY A 118 -2.55 -11.46 9.52
CA GLY A 118 -2.10 -10.55 10.58
C GLY A 118 -2.94 -9.27 10.74
N THR A 119 -2.57 -8.51 11.78
CA THR A 119 -3.21 -7.24 12.16
C THR A 119 -2.25 -6.05 12.11
N ASP A 120 -0.96 -6.25 12.44
CA ASP A 120 0.13 -5.29 12.20
C ASP A 120 1.49 -6.04 12.16
N PRO A 121 2.22 -6.05 11.02
CA PRO A 121 1.76 -5.58 9.74
C PRO A 121 0.52 -6.35 9.27
N LYS A 122 -0.40 -5.64 8.63
CA LYS A 122 -1.60 -6.22 8.02
C LYS A 122 -1.33 -6.52 6.56
N ILE A 123 -1.37 -7.80 6.21
CA ILE A 123 -1.11 -8.27 4.86
C ILE A 123 -2.43 -8.54 4.13
N ARG A 124 -2.49 -8.13 2.86
CA ARG A 124 -3.62 -8.39 1.96
C ARG A 124 -3.10 -8.87 0.62
N ILE A 125 -3.61 -9.99 0.12
CA ILE A 125 -3.29 -10.50 -1.21
C ILE A 125 -4.57 -10.68 -2.01
N PHE A 126 -4.68 -10.02 -3.15
CA PHE A 126 -5.92 -9.97 -3.92
C PHE A 126 -5.69 -9.73 -5.40
N ASN A 127 -6.68 -10.11 -6.21
CA ASN A 127 -6.72 -9.76 -7.62
C ASN A 127 -7.09 -8.28 -7.78
N LYS A 128 -6.16 -7.49 -8.32
CA LYS A 128 -6.27 -6.03 -8.44
C LYS A 128 -7.36 -5.62 -9.43
N ASN A 129 -7.47 -6.30 -10.57
CA ASN A 129 -8.50 -6.03 -11.58
C ASN A 129 -9.91 -6.19 -10.98
N SER A 130 -10.15 -7.25 -10.20
CA SER A 130 -11.40 -7.48 -9.48
C SER A 130 -11.71 -6.37 -8.47
N GLN A 131 -10.69 -5.79 -7.83
CA GLN A 131 -10.84 -4.66 -6.93
C GLN A 131 -11.17 -3.37 -7.67
N LEU A 132 -10.57 -3.14 -8.84
CA LEU A 132 -10.85 -1.99 -9.72
C LEU A 132 -12.25 -2.05 -10.33
N LEU A 133 -12.69 -3.22 -10.81
CA LEU A 133 -14.07 -3.41 -11.30
C LEU A 133 -15.11 -3.07 -10.22
N ARG A 134 -14.88 -3.52 -8.99
CA ARG A 134 -15.73 -3.16 -7.84
C ARG A 134 -15.72 -1.67 -7.52
N LYS A 135 -14.57 -1.01 -7.70
CA LYS A 135 -14.43 0.44 -7.48
C LYS A 135 -15.18 1.21 -8.56
N LEU A 136 -15.03 0.81 -9.83
CA LEU A 136 -15.75 1.39 -10.96
C LEU A 136 -17.27 1.29 -10.75
N GLY A 137 -17.78 0.11 -10.36
CA GLY A 137 -19.20 -0.06 -10.06
C GLY A 137 -19.73 0.75 -8.86
N LYS A 138 -18.85 1.26 -7.97
CA LYS A 138 -19.23 2.07 -6.81
C LYS A 138 -19.09 3.57 -7.02
N THR A 139 -18.09 3.98 -7.78
CA THR A 139 -17.68 5.40 -7.89
C THR A 139 -17.84 5.95 -9.30
N GLY A 140 -18.06 5.09 -10.29
CA GLY A 140 -18.14 5.45 -11.70
C GLY A 140 -16.83 5.94 -12.31
N LYS A 141 -15.73 6.00 -11.54
CA LYS A 141 -14.48 6.64 -11.96
C LYS A 141 -13.25 5.80 -11.58
N LEU A 142 -12.30 5.74 -12.51
CA LEU A 142 -10.95 5.21 -12.33
C LEU A 142 -9.95 6.25 -12.83
N THR A 143 -8.74 6.26 -12.26
CA THR A 143 -7.66 7.07 -12.82
C THR A 143 -7.15 6.45 -14.12
N GLU A 144 -6.42 7.21 -14.95
CA GLU A 144 -5.83 6.70 -16.19
C GLU A 144 -4.94 5.48 -15.94
N ASN A 145 -4.05 5.54 -14.94
CA ASN A 145 -3.23 4.40 -14.51
C ASN A 145 -4.08 3.19 -14.09
N GLU A 146 -5.22 3.40 -13.42
CA GLU A 146 -6.12 2.30 -13.03
C GLU A 146 -6.83 1.69 -14.24
N LEU A 147 -7.18 2.50 -15.25
CA LEU A 147 -7.75 2.01 -16.51
C LEU A 147 -6.74 1.17 -17.29
N GLN A 148 -5.49 1.63 -17.39
CA GLN A 148 -4.41 0.87 -18.04
C GLN A 148 -4.22 -0.51 -17.37
N LEU A 149 -4.20 -0.56 -16.03
CA LEU A 149 -4.11 -1.82 -15.28
C LEU A 149 -5.29 -2.76 -15.53
N MET A 150 -6.50 -2.24 -15.79
CA MET A 150 -7.65 -3.09 -16.11
C MET A 150 -7.57 -3.72 -17.49
N ASN A 151 -7.00 -3.01 -18.47
CA ASN A 151 -6.89 -3.47 -19.85
C ASN A 151 -5.73 -4.47 -20.06
N GLY A 152 -4.80 -4.55 -19.10
CA GLY A 152 -3.68 -5.48 -19.13
C GLY A 152 -4.01 -6.90 -18.64
N LYS A 153 -2.95 -7.69 -18.42
CA LYS A 153 -3.07 -9.02 -17.80
C LYS A 153 -3.62 -8.91 -16.37
N PRO A 154 -4.31 -9.95 -15.85
CA PRO A 154 -4.75 -9.96 -14.47
C PRO A 154 -3.58 -9.82 -13.50
N ILE A 155 -3.70 -8.91 -12.53
CA ILE A 155 -2.64 -8.63 -11.54
C ILE A 155 -3.06 -9.15 -10.17
N THR A 156 -2.15 -9.86 -9.51
CA THR A 156 -2.25 -10.16 -8.08
C THR A 156 -1.36 -9.20 -7.30
N ARG A 157 -1.99 -8.45 -6.40
CA ARG A 157 -1.33 -7.46 -5.54
C ARG A 157 -1.08 -8.03 -4.16
N PHE A 158 0.18 -7.98 -3.74
CA PHE A 158 0.63 -8.18 -2.37
C PHE A 158 0.71 -6.81 -1.69
N SER A 159 -0.14 -6.59 -0.68
CA SER A 159 -0.22 -5.36 0.09
C SER A 159 0.23 -5.64 1.53
N ILE A 160 1.13 -4.82 2.05
CA ILE A 160 1.57 -4.84 3.46
C ILE A 160 1.30 -3.46 4.04
N GLU A 161 0.39 -3.37 4.99
CA GLU A 161 0.09 -2.16 5.75
C GLU A 161 0.80 -2.22 7.11
N ILE A 162 1.51 -1.16 7.48
CA ILE A 162 2.27 -1.06 8.73
C ILE A 162 1.76 0.16 9.50
N GLY A 163 1.27 -0.03 10.73
CA GLY A 163 0.55 0.99 11.50
C GLY A 163 1.37 1.77 12.52
N GLN A 164 2.63 1.41 12.76
CA GLN A 164 3.53 2.10 13.69
C GLN A 164 4.98 2.02 13.20
N LEU A 165 5.21 2.61 12.03
CA LEU A 165 6.54 2.72 11.50
C LEU A 165 7.26 3.77 12.35
N LYS A 166 8.11 3.33 13.31
CA LYS A 166 8.84 4.19 14.25
C LYS A 166 9.95 4.98 13.54
N MET A 167 9.58 5.72 12.49
CA MET A 167 10.47 6.47 11.64
C MET A 167 9.77 7.74 11.12
N ASN A 168 10.54 8.77 10.84
CA ASN A 168 10.09 9.96 10.12
C ASN A 168 10.39 9.86 8.61
N LEU A 169 9.91 10.82 7.82
CA LEU A 169 10.13 10.83 6.37
C LEU A 169 11.61 10.97 6.00
N ASN A 170 12.40 11.75 6.76
CA ASN A 170 13.83 11.90 6.49
C ASN A 170 14.59 10.57 6.63
N GLN A 171 14.32 9.82 7.69
CA GLN A 171 14.87 8.48 7.90
C GLN A 171 14.47 7.53 6.77
N LEU A 172 13.23 7.61 6.29
CA LEU A 172 12.76 6.79 5.18
C LEU A 172 13.49 7.10 3.86
N VAL A 173 13.80 8.37 3.62
CA VAL A 173 14.58 8.80 2.44
C VAL A 173 16.00 8.27 2.49
N ASN A 174 16.61 8.28 3.68
CA ASN A 174 17.99 7.85 3.87
C ASN A 174 18.15 6.32 3.84
N ASP A 175 17.15 5.56 4.30
CA ASP A 175 17.14 4.10 4.21
C ASP A 175 15.79 3.50 3.77
N PRO A 176 15.42 3.65 2.48
CA PRO A 176 14.19 3.06 1.96
C PRO A 176 14.27 1.53 1.88
N LYS A 177 15.47 0.94 1.99
CA LYS A 177 15.67 -0.52 1.93
C LYS A 177 15.13 -1.21 3.18
N GLN A 178 15.01 -0.51 4.30
CA GLN A 178 14.38 -1.05 5.51
C GLN A 178 12.96 -1.56 5.24
N LEU A 179 12.24 -0.94 4.29
CA LEU A 179 10.90 -1.39 3.88
C LEU A 179 10.91 -2.74 3.16
N ALA A 180 12.03 -3.15 2.55
CA ALA A 180 12.13 -4.42 1.83
C ALA A 180 12.08 -5.63 2.76
N SER A 181 12.51 -5.49 4.01
CA SER A 181 12.48 -6.59 4.98
C SER A 181 11.07 -7.08 5.29
N TYR A 182 10.04 -6.25 5.10
CA TYR A 182 8.65 -6.67 5.24
C TYR A 182 8.22 -7.71 4.20
N PHE A 183 8.80 -7.68 2.99
CA PHE A 183 8.55 -8.68 1.94
C PHE A 183 9.37 -9.94 2.13
N ASP A 184 10.48 -9.91 2.86
CA ASP A 184 11.29 -11.10 3.18
C ASP A 184 10.52 -12.11 4.04
N ARG A 185 9.40 -11.69 4.64
CA ARG A 185 8.46 -12.55 5.37
C ARG A 185 7.69 -13.51 4.46
N PHE A 186 7.55 -13.20 3.17
CA PHE A 186 6.86 -14.08 2.23
C PHE A 186 7.77 -15.23 1.82
N LYS A 187 7.34 -16.45 2.14
CA LYS A 187 7.95 -17.72 1.74
C LYS A 187 6.95 -18.54 0.96
N PHE A 188 7.45 -19.39 0.07
CA PHE A 188 6.62 -20.27 -0.76
C PHE A 188 7.13 -21.70 -0.62
N TYR A 189 6.22 -22.61 -0.27
CA TYR A 189 6.52 -24.03 -0.09
C TYR A 189 6.62 -24.72 -1.44
N ASN A 190 7.72 -25.45 -1.64
CA ASN A 190 7.79 -26.47 -2.68
C ASN A 190 7.24 -27.78 -2.16
N PHE A 191 6.02 -28.14 -2.57
CA PHE A 191 5.45 -29.45 -2.23
C PHE A 191 6.17 -30.61 -2.93
N GLU A 192 6.84 -30.35 -4.06
CA GLU A 192 7.55 -31.38 -4.82
C GLU A 192 8.85 -31.81 -4.12
N ASP A 193 9.47 -30.92 -3.36
CA ASP A 193 10.73 -31.20 -2.63
C ASP A 193 10.49 -31.76 -1.21
N ASP A 194 9.23 -31.77 -0.74
CA ASP A 194 8.89 -32.28 0.58
C ASP A 194 8.55 -33.77 0.52
N GLU A 195 9.56 -34.61 0.79
CA GLU A 195 9.39 -36.07 0.82
C GLU A 195 8.26 -36.52 1.76
N SER A 196 8.03 -35.82 2.87
CA SER A 196 7.01 -36.21 3.84
C SER A 196 5.60 -36.01 3.27
N ILE A 197 5.38 -34.91 2.56
CA ILE A 197 4.10 -34.60 1.91
C ILE A 197 3.89 -35.50 0.68
N ASN A 198 4.93 -35.76 -0.09
CA ASN A 198 4.85 -36.63 -1.26
C ASN A 198 4.56 -38.08 -0.89
N ARG A 199 5.17 -38.61 0.19
CA ARG A 199 4.91 -39.98 0.66
C ARG A 199 3.45 -40.23 1.03
N VAL A 200 2.74 -39.20 1.49
CA VAL A 200 1.30 -39.30 1.82
C VAL A 200 0.38 -38.92 0.64
N GLY A 201 0.93 -38.74 -0.56
CA GLY A 201 0.16 -38.35 -1.75
C GLY A 201 -0.38 -36.92 -1.73
N GLY A 202 0.13 -36.06 -0.84
CA GLY A 202 -0.39 -34.71 -0.62
C GLY A 202 -0.27 -33.82 -1.86
N PHE A 203 0.77 -34.00 -2.66
CA PHE A 203 0.95 -33.30 -3.93
C PHE A 203 -0.11 -33.67 -4.97
N GLN A 204 -0.41 -34.96 -5.12
CA GLN A 204 -1.45 -35.45 -6.03
C GLN A 204 -2.83 -34.93 -5.61
N ILE A 205 -3.10 -34.89 -4.30
CA ILE A 205 -4.32 -34.28 -3.74
C ILE A 205 -4.38 -32.79 -4.09
N LEU A 206 -3.30 -32.03 -3.88
CA LEU A 206 -3.24 -30.61 -4.23
C LEU A 206 -3.52 -30.38 -5.73
N MET A 207 -2.85 -31.11 -6.62
CA MET A 207 -3.02 -31.01 -8.07
C MET A 207 -4.44 -31.39 -8.54
N SER A 208 -5.13 -32.28 -7.80
CA SER A 208 -6.53 -32.60 -8.07
C SER A 208 -7.48 -31.43 -7.78
N LYS A 209 -7.11 -30.54 -6.85
CA LYS A 209 -7.91 -29.36 -6.46
C LYS A 209 -7.62 -28.13 -7.30
N ILE A 210 -6.47 -28.07 -7.97
CA ILE A 210 -6.11 -26.99 -8.89
C ILE A 210 -6.77 -27.22 -10.25
N ARG A 211 -7.53 -26.22 -10.71
CA ARG A 211 -8.18 -26.25 -12.04
C ARG A 211 -7.14 -26.41 -13.14
N ARG A 212 -7.46 -27.19 -14.19
CA ARG A 212 -6.51 -27.54 -15.27
C ARG A 212 -5.87 -26.30 -15.91
N GLU A 213 -6.65 -25.24 -16.12
CA GLU A 213 -6.20 -23.97 -16.67
C GLU A 213 -5.16 -23.24 -15.79
N HIS A 214 -5.15 -23.49 -14.48
CA HIS A 214 -4.21 -22.88 -13.53
C HIS A 214 -2.95 -23.73 -13.32
N ARG A 215 -2.90 -24.98 -13.83
CA ARG A 215 -1.76 -25.88 -13.64
C ARG A 215 -0.49 -25.38 -14.34
N LYS A 216 -0.60 -24.82 -15.55
CA LYS A 216 0.54 -24.18 -16.23
C LYS A 216 1.13 -23.04 -15.40
N SER A 217 0.29 -22.20 -14.81
CA SER A 217 0.76 -21.15 -13.90
C SER A 217 1.36 -21.73 -12.61
N PHE A 218 0.80 -22.82 -12.09
CA PHE A 218 1.35 -23.51 -10.91
C PHE A 218 2.76 -24.05 -11.16
N ASP A 219 3.02 -24.58 -12.36
CA ASP A 219 4.35 -25.02 -12.79
C ASP A 219 5.29 -23.86 -13.11
N GLN A 220 4.75 -22.74 -13.63
CA GLN A 220 5.53 -21.53 -13.96
C GLN A 220 6.04 -20.81 -12.70
N PHE A 221 5.27 -20.78 -11.61
CA PHE A 221 5.62 -20.03 -10.40
C PHE A 221 6.24 -20.92 -9.30
N LYS A 222 7.22 -21.75 -9.67
CA LYS A 222 7.96 -22.57 -8.71
C LYS A 222 8.84 -21.71 -7.78
N ASP A 223 8.49 -21.79 -6.50
CA ASP A 223 9.16 -21.43 -5.24
C ASP A 223 10.13 -20.25 -5.24
N ARG A 224 11.40 -20.48 -5.62
CA ARG A 224 12.45 -19.46 -5.49
C ARG A 224 12.26 -18.32 -6.48
N GLU A 225 11.63 -18.56 -7.62
CA GLU A 225 11.40 -17.51 -8.60
C GLU A 225 10.34 -16.53 -8.13
N LEU A 226 9.29 -16.99 -7.45
CA LEU A 226 8.21 -16.12 -6.97
C LEU A 226 8.66 -15.24 -5.80
N GLU A 227 9.39 -15.81 -4.83
CA GLU A 227 10.00 -15.04 -3.74
C GLU A 227 10.96 -13.99 -4.30
N ARG A 228 11.87 -14.40 -5.20
CA ARG A 228 12.82 -13.49 -5.86
C ARG A 228 12.13 -12.44 -6.71
N LEU A 229 11.03 -12.79 -7.39
CA LEU A 229 10.25 -11.87 -8.21
C LEU A 229 9.56 -10.81 -7.35
N ILE A 230 8.91 -11.20 -6.25
CA ILE A 230 8.30 -10.27 -5.29
C ILE A 230 9.36 -9.33 -4.74
N GLN A 231 10.48 -9.87 -4.25
CA GLN A 231 11.57 -9.07 -3.70
C GLN A 231 12.18 -8.15 -4.76
N ARG A 232 12.40 -8.65 -5.98
CA ARG A 232 13.00 -7.87 -7.09
C ARG A 232 12.06 -6.75 -7.49
N ASN A 233 10.78 -7.04 -7.76
CA ASN A 233 9.77 -6.05 -8.14
C ASN A 233 9.64 -4.97 -7.07
N PHE A 234 9.61 -5.37 -5.79
CA PHE A 234 9.52 -4.42 -4.70
C PHE A 234 10.78 -3.56 -4.56
N LYS A 235 11.97 -4.18 -4.50
CA LYS A 235 13.25 -3.48 -4.36
C LYS A 235 13.52 -2.56 -5.55
N SER A 236 13.21 -2.98 -6.78
CA SER A 236 13.37 -2.15 -7.98
C SER A 236 12.39 -0.98 -7.97
N SER A 237 11.12 -1.21 -7.61
CA SER A 237 10.10 -0.16 -7.57
C SER A 237 10.40 0.89 -6.51
N ILE A 238 10.79 0.48 -5.30
CA ILE A 238 11.21 1.42 -4.25
C ILE A 238 12.42 2.23 -4.69
N ARG A 239 13.48 1.57 -5.21
CA ARG A 239 14.67 2.30 -5.68
C ARG A 239 14.33 3.29 -6.78
N ALA A 240 13.46 2.90 -7.72
CA ALA A 240 13.02 3.78 -8.80
C ALA A 240 12.22 4.97 -8.26
N TRP A 241 11.35 4.75 -7.28
CA TRP A 241 10.50 5.81 -6.72
C TRP A 241 11.30 6.85 -5.92
N PHE A 242 12.35 6.43 -5.21
CA PHE A 242 13.28 7.32 -4.50
C PHE A 242 14.45 7.84 -5.37
N LYS A 243 14.54 7.46 -6.65
CA LYS A 243 15.56 7.97 -7.57
C LYS A 243 15.33 9.47 -7.78
N LYS A 244 16.35 10.30 -7.55
CA LYS A 244 16.31 11.72 -7.93
C LYS A 244 16.19 11.83 -9.45
N GLU A 245 15.29 12.66 -9.94
CA GLU A 245 15.25 12.99 -11.37
C GLU A 245 16.51 13.77 -11.77
N ALA A 246 17.05 13.42 -12.94
CA ALA A 246 17.81 14.37 -13.73
C ALA A 246 16.81 15.42 -14.22
N ILE A 247 17.24 16.69 -14.24
CA ILE A 247 16.42 17.89 -14.45
C ILE A 247 15.60 17.81 -15.76
N GLU A 248 14.43 17.19 -15.77
CA GLU A 248 13.43 17.32 -16.83
C GLU A 248 12.02 17.24 -16.22
N LYS A 249 11.25 18.32 -16.38
CA LYS A 249 9.95 18.53 -15.72
C LYS A 249 8.84 17.67 -16.34
N PRO A 250 7.93 17.09 -15.53
CA PRO A 250 6.54 16.94 -15.92
C PRO A 250 5.76 18.19 -15.46
N ILE A 251 5.46 19.10 -16.41
CA ILE A 251 4.81 20.41 -16.15
C ILE A 251 3.32 20.25 -15.74
N SER A 252 2.68 19.13 -16.05
CA SER A 252 1.22 18.95 -15.92
C SER A 252 0.74 18.71 -14.48
N ILE A 253 1.39 17.82 -13.72
CA ILE A 253 0.95 17.48 -12.35
C ILE A 253 1.25 18.62 -11.37
N LYS A 254 2.38 19.32 -11.58
CA LYS A 254 2.84 20.39 -10.69
C LYS A 254 1.83 21.54 -10.54
N ALA A 255 1.19 21.96 -11.64
CA ALA A 255 0.19 23.02 -11.60
C ALA A 255 -1.03 22.64 -10.75
N LYS A 256 -1.50 21.39 -10.87
CA LYS A 256 -2.59 20.86 -10.07
C LYS A 256 -2.23 20.79 -8.59
N LEU A 257 -1.05 20.24 -8.27
CA LEU A 257 -0.55 20.13 -6.90
C LEU A 257 -0.44 21.50 -6.22
N ILE A 258 0.09 22.50 -6.92
CA ILE A 258 0.17 23.89 -6.43
C ILE A 258 -1.23 24.47 -6.18
N GLN A 259 -2.19 24.20 -7.05
CA GLN A 259 -3.57 24.68 -6.89
C GLN A 259 -4.22 24.09 -5.63
N GLU A 260 -4.00 22.80 -5.36
CA GLU A 260 -4.50 22.15 -4.14
C GLU A 260 -3.88 22.72 -2.87
N ALA A 261 -2.56 22.93 -2.88
CA ALA A 261 -1.86 23.55 -1.76
C ALA A 261 -2.41 24.96 -1.49
N LYS A 262 -2.57 25.79 -2.53
CA LYS A 262 -3.21 27.12 -2.41
C LYS A 262 -4.63 27.04 -1.86
N ARG A 263 -5.42 26.05 -2.30
CA ARG A 263 -6.78 25.84 -1.78
C ARG A 263 -6.77 25.53 -0.29
N PHE A 264 -5.89 24.63 0.14
CA PHE A 264 -5.73 24.29 1.56
C PHE A 264 -5.30 25.50 2.40
N ASN A 265 -4.31 26.27 1.95
CA ASN A 265 -3.84 27.47 2.64
C ASN A 265 -4.93 28.55 2.77
N ARG A 266 -5.80 28.67 1.76
CA ARG A 266 -6.98 29.55 1.85
C ARG A 266 -7.97 29.09 2.92
N ILE A 267 -8.17 27.77 3.07
CA ILE A 267 -9.04 27.21 4.13
C ILE A 267 -8.45 27.52 5.51
N LEU A 268 -7.13 27.38 5.67
CA LEU A 268 -6.45 27.71 6.94
C LEU A 268 -6.57 29.19 7.29
N SER A 269 -6.43 30.10 6.32
CA SER A 269 -6.47 31.55 6.58
C SER A 269 -7.88 32.12 6.75
N THR A 270 -8.90 31.48 6.18
CA THR A 270 -10.29 31.97 6.23
C THR A 270 -11.18 31.24 7.23
N GLY A 271 -10.76 30.08 7.74
CA GLY A 271 -11.54 29.26 8.66
C GLY A 271 -12.78 28.61 8.03
N MET A 272 -13.01 28.73 6.72
CA MET A 272 -14.15 28.13 6.04
C MET A 272 -13.83 26.70 5.60
N ILE A 273 -14.53 25.73 6.21
CA ILE A 273 -14.49 24.33 5.81
C ILE A 273 -15.58 24.11 4.75
N GLU A 274 -15.18 23.86 3.50
CA GLU A 274 -16.06 23.38 2.41
C GLU A 274 -16.31 21.87 2.46
#